data_AF-X0Y2V1-F1
#
_entry.id   AF-X0Y2V1-F1
#
_cell.length_a   1.000
_cell.length_b   1.000
_cell.length_c   1.000
_cell.angle_alpha   90.00
_cell.angle_beta   90.00
_cell.angle_gamma   90.00
#
_symmetry.space_group_name_H-M   'P 1'
#
loop_
_entity.id
_entity.type
_entity.pdbx_description
1 polymer ?
#
loop_
_entity_poly.entity_id
_entity_poly.type
_entity_poly.pdbx_seq_one_letter_code
_entity_poly.pdbx_strand_id
1 'polypeptide(L)'
;VSATGSGDSSIAGFLSSFLRGEPIEEAVQFATAAGAQNVMVADAVSGVKSLEETRRMMKSWDKAELSVPDSAWTWGETQRLWTGPNDRRR
;
A
#
# COMPACT_ATOMS: atom_id res chain seq x y z
N VAL A 1 -15.31 14.36 -2.71
CA VAL A 1 -14.53 13.10 -2.69
C VAL A 1 -15.23 12.12 -3.60
N SER A 2 -14.59 11.66 -4.68
CA SER A 2 -15.10 10.63 -5.60
C SER A 2 -14.22 9.39 -5.44
N ALA A 3 -14.82 8.20 -5.35
CA ALA A 3 -14.08 6.93 -5.22
C ALA A 3 -13.83 6.23 -6.57
N THR A 4 -14.36 6.79 -7.66
CA THR A 4 -14.23 6.23 -9.00
C THR A 4 -12.78 6.25 -9.45
N GLY A 5 -12.23 5.08 -9.78
CA GLY A 5 -10.83 4.92 -10.21
C GLY A 5 -9.83 4.63 -9.09
N SER A 6 -10.27 4.52 -7.83
CA SER A 6 -9.40 4.16 -6.71
C SER A 6 -8.87 2.71 -6.81
N GLY A 7 -9.69 1.80 -7.34
CA GLY A 7 -9.28 0.42 -7.65
C GLY A 7 -8.23 0.36 -8.76
N ASP A 8 -8.46 1.08 -9.87
CA ASP A 8 -7.50 1.15 -10.98
C ASP A 8 -6.18 1.79 -10.55
N SER A 9 -6.26 2.85 -9.73
CA SER A 9 -5.08 3.51 -9.14
C SER A 9 -4.32 2.56 -8.22
N SER A 10 -5.03 1.75 -7.44
CA SER A 10 -4.41 0.73 -6.59
C SER A 10 -3.67 -0.34 -7.41
N ILE A 11 -4.29 -0.85 -8.48
CA ILE A 11 -3.65 -1.81 -9.40
C ILE A 11 -2.44 -1.16 -10.07
N ALA A 12 -2.55 0.08 -10.54
CA ALA A 12 -1.46 0.81 -11.16
C ALA A 12 -0.28 1.03 -10.18
N GLY A 13 -0.57 1.38 -8.92
CA GLY A 13 0.44 1.51 -7.86
C GLY A 13 1.17 0.20 -7.60
N PHE A 14 0.42 -0.90 -7.48
CA PHE A 14 0.99 -2.24 -7.31
C PHE A 14 1.91 -2.62 -8.46
N LEU A 15 1.41 -2.56 -9.70
CA LEU A 15 2.17 -2.97 -10.89
C LEU A 15 3.40 -2.08 -11.10
N SER A 16 3.29 -0.78 -10.81
CA SER A 16 4.42 0.15 -10.95
C SER A 16 5.57 -0.19 -10.01
N SER A 17 5.27 -0.58 -8.76
CA SER A 17 6.28 -1.01 -7.79
C SER A 17 6.81 -2.41 -8.12
N PHE A 18 5.92 -3.36 -8.42
CA PHE A 18 6.28 -4.74 -8.73
C PHE A 18 7.18 -4.87 -9.96
N LEU A 19 6.86 -4.16 -11.06
CA LEU A 19 7.65 -4.19 -12.29
C LEU A 19 9.04 -3.56 -12.13
N ARG A 20 9.28 -2.81 -11.05
CA ARG A 20 10.60 -2.25 -10.70
C ARG A 20 11.43 -3.20 -9.83
N GLY A 21 10.92 -4.38 -9.50
CA GLY A 21 11.62 -5.37 -8.67
C GLY A 21 11.58 -5.08 -7.18
N GLU A 22 10.67 -4.21 -6.74
CA GLU A 22 10.47 -3.94 -5.32
C GLU A 22 9.86 -5.16 -4.61
N PRO A 23 10.07 -5.32 -3.29
CA PRO A 23 9.44 -6.37 -2.50
C PRO A 23 7.91 -6.33 -2.61
N ILE A 24 7.26 -7.51 -2.55
CA ILE A 24 5.81 -7.62 -2.68
C ILE A 24 5.08 -6.81 -1.60
N GLU A 25 5.66 -6.76 -0.41
CA GLU A 25 5.17 -5.98 0.73
C GLU A 25 5.15 -4.49 0.42
N GLU A 26 6.16 -3.98 -0.27
CA GLU A 26 6.23 -2.59 -0.69
C GLU A 26 5.24 -2.30 -1.83
N ALA A 27 5.11 -3.24 -2.79
CA ALA A 27 4.12 -3.13 -3.85
C ALA A 27 2.67 -3.05 -3.32
N VAL A 28 2.34 -3.81 -2.29
CA VAL A 28 1.03 -3.72 -1.61
C VAL A 28 0.83 -2.37 -0.94
N GLN A 29 1.87 -1.79 -0.33
CA GLN A 29 1.78 -0.46 0.27
C GLN A 29 1.63 0.63 -0.80
N PHE A 30 2.26 0.50 -1.97
CA PHE A 30 2.05 1.41 -3.09
C PHE A 30 0.63 1.33 -3.65
N ALA A 31 0.03 0.14 -3.67
CA ALA A 31 -1.35 -0.05 -4.08
C ALA A 31 -2.31 0.76 -3.19
N THR A 32 -2.17 0.64 -1.87
CA THR A 32 -3.00 1.40 -0.93
C THR A 32 -2.75 2.89 -1.02
N ALA A 33 -1.49 3.30 -1.22
CA ALA A 33 -1.14 4.71 -1.35
C ALA A 33 -1.71 5.37 -2.62
N ALA A 34 -1.62 4.69 -3.76
CA ALA A 34 -2.18 5.19 -5.02
C ALA A 34 -3.72 5.24 -4.98
N GLY A 35 -4.36 4.22 -4.39
CA GLY A 35 -5.80 4.24 -4.15
C GLY A 35 -6.23 5.41 -3.25
N ALA A 36 -5.47 5.69 -2.19
CA ALA A 36 -5.73 6.83 -1.31
C ALA A 36 -5.51 8.19 -2.00
N GLN A 37 -4.47 8.33 -2.83
CA GLN A 37 -4.21 9.57 -3.58
C GLN A 37 -5.35 9.90 -4.56
N ASN A 38 -5.93 8.88 -5.21
CA ASN A 38 -7.05 9.06 -6.13
C ASN A 38 -8.29 9.66 -5.46
N VAL A 39 -8.60 9.26 -4.21
CA VAL A 39 -9.80 9.77 -3.51
C VAL A 39 -9.60 11.14 -2.88
N MET A 40 -8.35 11.58 -2.67
CA MET A 40 -8.03 12.85 -2.03
C MET A 40 -8.16 14.07 -2.97
N VAL A 41 -8.26 13.86 -4.29
CA VAL A 41 -8.40 14.95 -5.28
C VAL A 41 -9.62 14.68 -6.17
N ALA A 42 -10.33 15.73 -6.57
CA ALA A 42 -11.57 15.59 -7.34
C ALA A 42 -11.35 15.14 -8.80
N ASP A 43 -10.13 15.22 -9.31
CA ASP A 43 -9.74 14.69 -10.61
C ASP A 43 -8.83 13.46 -10.46
N ALA A 44 -9.01 12.49 -11.34
CA ALA A 44 -8.45 11.14 -11.22
C ALA A 44 -6.93 11.06 -11.52
N VAL A 45 -6.28 12.15 -11.93
CA VAL A 45 -4.92 12.12 -12.51
C VAL A 45 -3.94 13.09 -11.85
N SER A 46 -4.37 14.28 -11.44
CA SER A 46 -3.49 15.30 -10.83
C SER A 46 -3.13 15.01 -9.38
N GLY A 47 -3.88 14.13 -8.71
CA GLY A 47 -3.60 13.67 -7.35
C GLY A 47 -2.47 12.64 -7.24
N VAL A 48 -2.13 11.96 -8.35
CA VAL A 48 -1.12 10.90 -8.37
C VAL A 48 0.28 11.51 -8.31
N LYS A 49 1.01 11.23 -7.24
CA LYS A 49 2.39 11.73 -7.02
C LYS A 49 3.41 10.82 -7.70
N SER A 50 4.64 11.31 -7.83
CA SER A 50 5.75 10.45 -8.26
C SER A 50 5.94 9.29 -7.29
N LEU A 51 6.59 8.21 -7.76
CA LEU A 51 6.89 7.05 -6.91
C LEU A 51 7.72 7.42 -5.67
N GLU A 52 8.70 8.31 -5.81
CA GLU A 52 9.52 8.73 -4.68
C GLU A 52 8.74 9.57 -3.66
N GLU A 53 7.89 10.49 -4.13
CA GLU A 53 7.01 11.26 -3.25
C GLU A 53 6.05 10.33 -2.52
N THR A 54 5.44 9.40 -3.24
CA THR A 54 4.54 8.39 -2.68
C THR A 54 5.26 7.55 -1.62
N ARG A 55 6.48 7.08 -1.88
CA ARG A 55 7.33 6.37 -0.92
C ARG A 55 7.60 7.20 0.35
N ARG A 56 7.90 8.50 0.20
CA ARG A 56 8.11 9.39 1.35
C ARG A 56 6.83 9.56 2.17
N MET A 57 5.68 9.76 1.50
CA MET A 57 4.38 9.89 2.16
C MET A 57 4.01 8.62 2.93
N MET A 58 4.18 7.44 2.32
CA MET A 58 3.87 6.14 2.95
C MET A 58 4.63 5.94 4.27
N LYS A 59 5.89 6.38 4.36
CA LYS A 59 6.69 6.30 5.59
C LYS A 59 6.13 7.18 6.72
N SER A 60 5.46 8.27 6.38
CA SER A 60 4.82 9.17 7.35
C SER A 60 3.40 8.75 7.75
N TRP A 61 2.84 7.72 7.12
CA TRP A 61 1.48 7.29 7.44
C TRP A 61 1.45 6.41 8.69
N ASP A 62 0.64 6.83 9.64
CA ASP A 62 0.30 6.03 10.80
C ASP A 62 -0.53 4.83 10.34
N LYS A 63 -0.10 3.63 10.72
CA LYS A 63 -0.89 2.43 10.52
C LYS A 63 -1.85 2.32 11.69
N ALA A 64 -3.13 2.13 11.37
CA ALA A 64 -4.12 1.81 12.38
C ALA A 64 -3.65 0.55 13.15
N GLU A 65 -3.75 0.61 14.47
CA GLU A 65 -3.46 -0.54 15.30
C GLU A 65 -4.50 -1.62 15.00
N LEU A 66 -4.03 -2.72 14.42
CA LEU A 66 -4.86 -3.89 14.12
C LEU A 66 -4.37 -5.03 15.00
N SER A 67 -5.19 -5.41 15.98
CA SER A 67 -4.97 -6.63 16.75
C SER A 67 -5.64 -7.80 16.04
N VAL A 68 -4.84 -8.77 15.60
CA VAL A 68 -5.34 -10.02 15.04
C VAL A 68 -5.40 -11.04 16.19
N PRO A 69 -6.60 -11.52 16.59
CA PRO A 69 -6.76 -12.37 17.78
C PRO A 69 -6.19 -13.79 17.60
N ASP A 70 -5.81 -14.17 16.39
CA ASP A 70 -5.23 -15.48 16.08
C ASP A 70 -3.70 -15.44 16.19
N SER A 71 -3.16 -16.21 17.14
CA SER A 71 -1.72 -16.37 17.40
C SER A 71 -0.91 -16.88 16.21
N ALA A 72 -1.55 -17.43 15.19
CA ALA A 72 -0.91 -17.88 13.97
C ALA A 72 -0.41 -16.71 13.10
N TRP A 73 -0.90 -15.49 13.34
CA TRP A 73 -0.45 -14.28 12.67
C TRP A 73 0.70 -13.64 13.43
N THR A 74 1.70 -13.15 12.68
CA THR A 74 2.86 -12.46 13.25
C THR A 74 2.98 -11.06 12.67
N TRP A 75 3.10 -10.06 13.54
CA TRP A 75 3.40 -8.69 13.14
C TRP A 75 4.90 -8.54 12.82
N GLY A 76 5.21 -8.08 11.61
CA GLY A 76 6.57 -7.76 11.19
C GLY A 76 6.86 -6.26 11.34
N GLU A 77 7.70 -5.88 12.31
CA GLU A 77 8.00 -4.47 12.60
C GLU A 77 8.63 -3.70 11.43
N THR A 78 9.52 -4.34 10.67
CA THR A 78 10.22 -3.69 9.55
C THR A 78 9.28 -3.33 8.40
N GLN A 79 8.41 -4.27 8.02
CA GLN A 79 7.43 -4.12 6.96
C GLN A 79 6.16 -3.40 7.46
N ARG A 80 5.98 -3.35 8.78
CA ARG A 80 4.73 -3.00 9.49
C ARG A 80 3.53 -3.74 8.89
N LEU A 81 3.66 -5.05 8.68
CA LEU A 81 2.65 -5.90 8.05
C LEU A 81 2.41 -7.16 8.88
N TRP A 82 1.18 -7.64 8.83
CA TRP A 82 0.81 -8.94 9.36
C TRP A 82 1.15 -10.03 8.35
N THR A 83 1.78 -11.10 8.82
CA THR A 83 2.07 -12.31 8.04
C THR A 83 1.24 -13.46 8.60
N GLY A 84 0.53 -14.15 7.72
CA GLY A 84 -0.35 -15.26 8.06
C GLY A 84 0.41 -16.59 8.15
N PRO A 85 -0.21 -17.62 8.75
CA PRO A 85 0.43 -18.93 8.95
C PRO A 85 0.84 -19.65 7.66
N ASN A 86 0.21 -19.32 6.53
CA ASN A 86 0.49 -19.91 5.22
C ASN A 86 1.41 -19.05 4.36
N ASP A 87 1.81 -17.87 4.83
CA ASP A 87 2.75 -17.01 4.12
C ASP A 87 4.14 -17.63 4.24
N ARG A 88 4.68 -18.10 3.12
CA ARG A 88 6.02 -18.66 3.09
C ARG A 88 7.03 -17.57 3.46
N ARG A 89 7.71 -17.73 4.59
CA ARG A 89 8.90 -16.92 4.91
C ARG A 89 9.93 -17.16 3.79
N ARG A 90 10.17 -16.13 2.98
CA ARG A 90 11.25 -16.12 1.99
C ARG A 90 12.57 -15.73 2.64
#